data_AF-A0A504JNE8-F1
#
_entry.id   AF-A0A504JNE8-F1
#
_cell.length_a   1.000
_cell.length_b   1.000
_cell.length_c   1.000
_cell.angle_alpha   90.00
_cell.angle_beta   90.00
_cell.angle_gamma   90.00
#
_symmetry.space_group_name_H-M   'P 1'
#
loop_
_entity.id
_entity.type
_entity.pdbx_description
1 polymer ?
#
loop_
_entity_poly.entity_id
_entity_poly.type
_entity_poly.pdbx_seq_one_letter_code
_entity_poly.pdbx_strand_id
1 'polypeptide(L)'
;MIKKDGYYISEAFKSEDWHAGHKFESQDHKILIFLNNKKIIRDITENQNSFDINKCISESNSKDTYKIVNNIIEITIDPDSKFSKKREFTILSPELLLDENLVEYHFIPNQKSEFDF
;
A
#
# COMPACT_ATOMS: atom_id res chain seq x y z
N MET A 1 10.51 -0.40 13.37
CA MET A 1 10.80 -1.41 12.32
C MET A 1 9.49 -1.75 11.64
N ILE A 2 9.42 -1.82 10.31
CA ILE A 2 8.19 -2.16 9.58
C ILE A 2 8.03 -3.67 9.40
N LYS A 3 6.80 -4.15 9.27
CA LYS A 3 6.45 -5.54 8.94
C LYS A 3 6.36 -5.74 7.43
N LYS A 4 6.64 -6.97 6.98
CA LYS A 4 6.72 -7.32 5.54
C LYS A 4 5.99 -8.63 5.21
N ASP A 5 5.56 -9.36 6.23
CA ASP A 5 4.79 -10.60 6.22
C ASP A 5 3.28 -10.34 6.11
N GLY A 6 2.91 -9.32 5.35
CA GLY A 6 1.55 -8.82 5.27
C GLY A 6 1.49 -7.53 4.45
N TYR A 7 0.46 -6.73 4.68
CA TYR A 7 0.26 -5.46 4.01
C TYR A 7 -0.26 -4.41 4.99
N TYR A 8 -0.08 -3.14 4.66
CA TYR A 8 -0.69 -2.03 5.39
C TYR A 8 -1.87 -1.50 4.60
N ILE A 9 -2.97 -1.23 5.28
CA ILE A 9 -4.22 -0.74 4.67
C ILE A 9 -4.65 0.58 5.30
N SER A 10 -5.01 1.56 4.46
CA SER A 10 -5.51 2.84 4.95
C SER A 10 -6.92 2.72 5.55
N GLU A 11 -7.30 3.73 6.33
CA GLU A 11 -8.72 4.04 6.55
C GLU A 11 -9.47 4.18 5.21
N ALA A 12 -10.78 3.93 5.24
CA ALA A 12 -11.64 4.05 4.06
C ALA A 12 -11.69 5.52 3.59
N PHE A 13 -11.53 5.76 2.29
CA PHE A 13 -11.76 7.06 1.69
C PHE A 13 -12.81 6.95 0.59
N LYS A 14 -13.59 8.01 0.40
CA LYS A 14 -14.55 8.07 -0.71
C LYS A 14 -13.79 8.36 -2.00
N SER A 15 -13.98 7.52 -3.01
CA SER A 15 -13.56 7.83 -4.37
C SER A 15 -14.78 8.12 -5.23
N GLU A 16 -14.59 8.98 -6.21
CA GLU A 16 -15.63 9.34 -7.17
C GLU A 16 -15.04 9.25 -8.56
N ASP A 17 -15.65 8.43 -9.41
CA ASP A 17 -15.33 8.34 -10.84
C ASP A 17 -16.52 8.84 -11.67
N TRP A 18 -16.20 9.52 -12.76
CA TRP A 18 -17.16 10.05 -13.71
C TRP A 18 -16.88 9.43 -15.08
N HIS A 19 -17.74 8.49 -15.49
CA HIS A 19 -17.62 7.83 -16.78
C HIS A 19 -18.90 7.99 -17.59
N ALA A 20 -18.78 8.54 -18.81
CA ALA A 20 -19.89 8.78 -19.74
C ALA A 20 -21.09 9.54 -19.14
N GLY A 21 -20.84 10.47 -18.21
CA GLY A 21 -21.89 11.24 -17.53
C GLY A 21 -22.55 10.54 -16.34
N HIS A 22 -22.13 9.32 -16.02
CA HIS A 22 -22.53 8.61 -14.81
C HIS A 22 -21.50 8.81 -13.71
N LYS A 23 -22.00 9.10 -12.49
CA LYS A 23 -21.19 9.17 -11.27
C LYS A 23 -21.15 7.80 -10.61
N PHE A 24 -19.95 7.29 -10.35
CA PHE A 24 -19.69 6.11 -9.56
C PHE A 24 -19.02 6.55 -8.25
N GLU A 25 -19.52 6.05 -7.14
CA GLU A 25 -18.96 6.33 -5.81
C GLU A 25 -18.60 4.99 -5.17
N SER A 26 -17.39 4.87 -4.65
CA SER A 26 -16.97 3.72 -3.85
C SER A 26 -16.27 4.18 -2.56
N GLN A 27 -16.19 3.24 -1.62
CA GLN A 27 -15.33 3.38 -0.44
C GLN A 27 -14.11 2.51 -0.67
N ASP A 28 -12.98 3.18 -0.85
CA ASP A 28 -11.73 2.55 -1.23
C ASP A 28 -10.73 2.59 -0.09
N HIS A 29 -9.76 1.69 -0.17
CA HIS A 29 -8.62 1.62 0.72
C HIS A 29 -7.34 1.59 -0.10
N LYS A 30 -6.30 2.28 0.37
CA LYS A 30 -4.95 2.18 -0.17
C LYS A 30 -4.22 1.06 0.51
N ILE A 31 -3.50 0.27 -0.26
CA ILE A 31 -2.69 -0.86 0.20
C ILE A 31 -1.22 -0.57 -0.04
N LEU A 32 -0.38 -0.89 0.94
CA LEU A 32 1.08 -0.87 0.83
C LEU A 32 1.65 -2.25 1.16
N ILE A 33 2.41 -2.84 0.24
CA ILE A 33 3.08 -4.13 0.44
C ILE A 33 4.59 -3.93 0.34
N PHE A 34 5.28 -4.06 1.48
CA PHE A 34 6.73 -3.90 1.54
C PHE A 34 7.46 -5.21 1.23
N LEU A 35 8.24 -5.21 0.17
CA LEU A 35 9.05 -6.36 -0.23
C LEU A 35 10.46 -6.32 0.38
N ASN A 36 11.11 -7.48 0.39
CA ASN A 36 12.44 -7.65 0.99
C ASN A 36 13.56 -6.88 0.27
N ASN A 37 13.39 -6.60 -1.03
CA ASN A 37 14.38 -5.95 -1.89
C ASN A 37 14.21 -4.42 -2.00
N LYS A 38 13.75 -3.76 -0.93
CA LYS A 38 13.48 -2.30 -0.90
C LYS A 38 12.46 -1.84 -1.96
N LYS A 39 11.63 -2.75 -2.45
CA LYS A 39 10.52 -2.45 -3.35
C LYS A 39 9.21 -2.42 -2.59
N ILE A 40 8.29 -1.59 -3.04
CA ILE A 40 6.94 -1.51 -2.50
C ILE A 40 5.93 -1.60 -3.64
N ILE A 41 4.87 -2.35 -3.39
CA ILE A 41 3.69 -2.38 -4.25
C ILE A 41 2.63 -1.52 -3.57
N ARG A 42 1.98 -0.68 -4.36
CA ARG A 42 0.84 0.13 -3.94
C ARG A 42 -0.37 -0.26 -4.77
N ASP A 43 -1.49 -0.44 -4.10
CA ASP A 43 -2.74 -0.85 -4.75
C ASP A 43 -3.93 -0.12 -4.10
N ILE A 44 -5.09 -0.22 -4.73
CA ILE A 44 -6.36 0.29 -4.23
C ILE A 44 -7.38 -0.85 -4.25
N THR A 45 -8.15 -0.99 -3.17
CA THR A 45 -9.22 -1.99 -3.09
C THR A 45 -10.50 -1.39 -2.51
N GLU A 46 -11.64 -1.75 -3.08
CA GLU A 46 -12.97 -1.41 -2.57
C GLU A 46 -13.37 -2.27 -1.34
N ASN A 47 -12.69 -3.41 -1.12
CA ASN A 47 -13.10 -4.36 -0.08
C ASN A 47 -11.90 -4.99 0.63
N GLN A 48 -11.72 -4.61 1.90
CA GLN A 48 -10.67 -5.15 2.76
C GLN A 48 -10.76 -6.67 2.96
N ASN A 49 -11.98 -7.23 2.95
CA ASN A 49 -12.21 -8.64 3.29
C ASN A 49 -11.86 -9.63 2.16
N SER A 50 -11.68 -9.14 0.93
CA SER A 50 -11.41 -9.96 -0.25
C SER A 50 -10.05 -9.68 -0.90
N PHE A 51 -9.19 -8.91 -0.25
CA PHE A 51 -7.88 -8.56 -0.82
C PHE A 51 -6.91 -9.76 -0.76
N ASP A 52 -6.55 -10.29 -1.94
CA ASP A 52 -5.51 -11.32 -2.07
C ASP A 52 -4.14 -10.69 -2.33
N ILE A 53 -3.34 -10.62 -1.28
CA ILE A 53 -1.96 -10.11 -1.32
C ILE A 53 -1.08 -10.89 -2.31
N ASN A 54 -1.25 -12.21 -2.44
CA ASN A 54 -0.40 -13.02 -3.31
C ASN A 54 -0.71 -12.72 -4.78
N LYS A 55 -2.00 -12.59 -5.10
CA LYS A 55 -2.45 -12.17 -6.43
C LYS A 55 -1.87 -10.79 -6.78
N CYS A 56 -2.04 -9.81 -5.89
CA CYS A 56 -1.48 -8.46 -6.06
C CYS A 56 0.04 -8.48 -6.31
N ILE A 57 0.81 -9.25 -5.52
CA ILE A 57 2.26 -9.38 -5.70
C ILE A 57 2.61 -9.98 -7.08
N SER A 58 1.84 -10.96 -7.54
CA SER A 58 2.09 -11.65 -8.81
C SER A 58 1.74 -10.84 -10.05
N GLU A 59 0.70 -10.01 -9.97
CA GLU A 59 0.18 -9.21 -11.09
C GLU A 59 0.80 -7.80 -11.16
N SER A 60 1.44 -7.32 -10.08
CA SER A 60 2.02 -5.98 -10.04
C SER A 60 3.23 -5.83 -10.97
N ASN A 61 3.02 -5.13 -12.08
CA ASN A 61 4.06 -4.80 -13.06
C ASN A 61 4.90 -3.58 -12.66
N SER A 62 4.34 -2.62 -11.93
CA SER A 62 5.11 -1.50 -11.37
C SER A 62 5.57 -1.84 -9.96
N LYS A 63 6.81 -1.49 -9.64
CA LYS A 63 7.36 -1.63 -8.29
C LYS A 63 8.07 -0.33 -7.93
N ASP A 64 7.44 0.43 -7.06
CA ASP A 64 8.03 1.61 -6.45
C ASP A 64 9.19 1.18 -5.55
N THR A 65 10.05 2.13 -5.17
CA THR A 65 11.14 1.86 -4.22
C THR A 65 10.91 2.58 -2.92
N TYR A 66 11.44 2.04 -1.82
CA TYR A 66 11.41 2.71 -0.53
C TYR A 66 12.76 2.66 0.16
N LYS A 67 13.01 3.63 1.01
CA LYS A 67 14.07 3.59 2.03
C LYS A 67 13.49 4.05 3.36
N ILE A 68 14.14 3.63 4.44
CA ILE A 68 13.79 4.03 5.80
C ILE A 68 14.94 4.88 6.33
N VAL A 69 14.63 6.09 6.76
CA VAL A 69 15.57 7.03 7.39
C VAL A 69 14.97 7.40 8.73
N ASN A 70 15.62 7.00 9.82
CA ASN A 70 15.08 7.09 11.18
C ASN A 70 13.72 6.39 11.30
N ASN A 71 12.66 7.15 11.59
CA ASN A 71 11.27 6.72 11.69
C ASN A 71 10.44 7.09 10.45
N ILE A 72 11.07 7.51 9.36
CA ILE A 72 10.37 7.93 8.12
C ILE A 72 10.64 6.90 7.02
N ILE A 73 9.59 6.48 6.33
CA ILE A 73 9.63 5.74 5.08
C ILE A 73 9.51 6.75 3.95
N GLU A 74 10.54 6.85 3.12
CA GLU A 74 10.47 7.60 1.86
C GLU A 74 10.17 6.62 0.72
N ILE A 75 8.99 6.74 0.11
CA ILE A 75 8.60 6.00 -1.10
C ILE A 75 8.88 6.86 -2.32
N THR A 76 9.64 6.31 -3.28
CA THR A 76 9.83 6.89 -4.61
C THR A 76 8.96 6.13 -5.61
N ILE A 77 7.96 6.85 -6.12
CA ILE A 77 6.97 6.38 -7.08
C ILE A 77 7.52 6.52 -8.49
N ASP A 78 7.33 5.50 -9.31
CA ASP A 78 7.79 5.45 -10.71
C ASP A 78 9.24 5.94 -10.84
N PRO A 79 10.21 5.31 -10.14
CA PRO A 79 11.57 5.84 -9.98
C PRO A 79 12.32 6.06 -11.31
N ASP A 80 11.97 5.30 -12.35
CA ASP A 80 12.59 5.39 -13.68
C ASP A 80 11.87 6.40 -14.60
N SER A 81 10.80 7.04 -14.12
CA SER A 81 9.99 8.00 -14.87
C SER A 81 10.41 9.44 -14.60
N LYS A 82 10.33 10.29 -15.63
CA LYS A 82 10.46 11.76 -15.49
C LYS A 82 9.37 12.38 -14.59
N PHE A 83 8.30 11.64 -14.32
CA PHE A 83 7.21 12.04 -13.44
C PHE A 83 7.32 11.40 -12.05
N SER A 84 8.51 10.93 -11.67
CA SER A 84 8.74 10.35 -10.36
C SER A 84 8.28 11.29 -9.24
N LYS A 85 7.62 10.72 -8.23
CA LYS A 85 7.12 11.45 -7.06
C LYS A 85 7.64 10.80 -5.80
N LYS A 86 7.77 11.60 -4.74
CA LYS A 86 8.06 11.10 -3.41
C LYS A 86 6.83 11.19 -2.52
N ARG A 87 6.67 10.21 -1.64
CA ARG A 87 5.70 10.21 -0.54
C ARG A 87 6.43 9.80 0.73
N GLU A 88 6.05 10.42 1.84
CA GLU A 88 6.63 10.13 3.15
C GLU A 88 5.59 9.52 4.08
N PHE A 89 6.03 8.55 4.87
CA PHE A 89 5.23 7.93 5.91
C PHE A 89 6.02 7.92 7.21
N THR A 90 5.40 8.36 8.29
CA THR A 90 5.94 8.24 9.64
C THR A 90 5.58 6.87 10.20
N ILE A 91 6.59 6.15 10.72
CA ILE A 91 6.42 4.90 11.45
C ILE A 91 6.06 5.25 12.89
N LEU A 92 4.78 5.11 13.24
CA LEU A 92 4.30 5.30 14.62
C LEU A 92 4.56 4.05 15.46
N SER A 93 4.33 2.88 14.88
CA SER A 93 4.67 1.57 15.43
C SER A 93 4.96 0.57 14.29
N PRO A 94 5.44 -0.65 14.57
CA PRO A 94 5.55 -1.69 13.54
C PRO A 94 4.22 -2.00 12.83
N GLU A 95 3.09 -1.78 13.47
CA GLU A 95 1.75 -2.06 12.97
C GLU A 95 1.03 -0.83 12.40
N LEU A 96 1.56 0.38 12.60
CA LEU A 96 0.87 1.62 12.26
C LEU A 96 1.81 2.61 11.57
N LEU A 97 1.40 3.03 10.37
CA LEU A 97 2.05 4.09 9.60
C LEU A 97 1.10 5.29 9.47
N LEU A 98 1.67 6.48 9.33
CA LEU A 98 0.94 7.72 9.11
C LEU A 98 1.49 8.41 7.86
N ASP A 99 0.65 8.72 6.88
CA ASP A 99 1.08 9.47 5.70
C ASP A 99 1.15 10.99 5.97
N GLU A 100 1.65 11.74 4.99
CA GLU A 100 1.77 13.21 5.06
C GLU A 100 0.43 13.95 5.19
N ASN A 101 -0.71 13.29 4.91
CA ASN A 101 -2.06 13.83 5.07
C ASN A 101 -2.72 13.37 6.36
N LEU A 102 -1.94 12.79 7.30
CA LEU A 102 -2.42 12.23 8.56
C LEU A 102 -3.37 11.03 8.38
N VAL A 103 -3.30 10.33 7.25
CA VAL A 103 -4.05 9.08 7.05
C VAL A 103 -3.28 7.93 7.67
N GLU A 104 -3.95 7.19 8.53
CA GLU A 104 -3.40 6.00 9.17
C GLU A 104 -3.45 4.78 8.26
N TYR A 105 -2.40 3.96 8.33
CA TYR A 105 -2.33 2.66 7.67
C TYR A 105 -2.01 1.57 8.70
N HIS A 106 -2.93 0.62 8.82
CA HIS A 106 -2.88 -0.46 9.80
C HIS A 106 -2.35 -1.74 9.16
N PHE A 107 -1.47 -2.45 9.87
CA PHE A 107 -0.89 -3.69 9.37
C PHE A 107 -1.87 -4.86 9.49
N ILE A 108 -2.03 -5.60 8.39
CA ILE A 108 -2.77 -6.85 8.30
C ILE A 108 -1.78 -7.98 7.97
N PRO A 109 -1.62 -8.99 8.85
CA PRO A 109 -0.76 -10.13 8.57
C PRO A 109 -1.31 -10.95 7.40
N ASN A 110 -0.42 -11.48 6.57
CA ASN A 110 -0.82 -12.42 5.52
C ASN A 110 -1.27 -13.73 6.18
N GLN A 111 -2.56 -14.05 6.08
CA GLN A 111 -3.09 -15.34 6.52
C GLN A 111 -2.72 -16.43 5.50
N LYS A 112 -1.45 -16.79 5.40
CA LYS A 112 -1.07 -18.13 4.94
C LYS A 112 -0.96 -19.02 6.17
N SER A 113 -2.06 -19.68 6.51
CA SER A 113 -2.00 -20.93 7.28
C SER A 113 -1.30 -21.98 6.42
N GLU A 114 -0.24 -22.57 6.97
CA GLU A 114 0.21 -23.95 6.76
C GLU A 114 -0.15 -24.56 5.40
N PHE A 115 0.77 -24.53 4.42
CA PHE A 115 1.04 -25.67 3.52
C PHE A 115 2.35 -25.36 2.79
N ASP A 116 3.44 -25.82 3.38
CA ASP A 116 4.68 -26.12 2.68
C ASP A 116 4.43 -27.31 1.73
N PHE A 117 4.83 -27.18 0.47
CA PHE A 117 5.10 -28.30 -0.44
C PHE A 117 6.40 -28.02 -1.20
#